data_AF-A0A4Q5RXG9-F1
#
_entry.id   AF-A0A4Q5RXG9-F1
#
_cell.length_a   1.000
_cell.length_b   1.000
_cell.length_c   1.000
_cell.angle_alpha   90.00
_cell.angle_beta   90.00
_cell.angle_gamma   90.00
#
_symmetry.space_group_name_H-M   'P 1'
#
loop_
_entity.id
_entity.type
_entity.pdbx_description
1 polymer ?
#
loop_
_entity_poly.entity_id
_entity_poly.type
_entity_poly.pdbx_seq_one_letter_code
_entity_poly.pdbx_strand_id
1 'polypeptide(L)'
;MRSNFLINPLLVLFRITAIIATVNSCQAQTPNNEKTTRAPSTRPVGGECEGCDLMWVGIPAQIDSRDTSAGWKEAGQKLIISGRIFMKDGRTPAPGTIVYYYHTDNQGYYSPAAGLPPEVMRHGHLRGWVKSDKEGNYSIFTIRPVPYPKEDIPAHLHLFVKEPSIANEYYIDELVFDDDKFLTTSHRARQEHRGGSGIMKVRNNGGVQVATHDIILGLNIPDYPDK
;
A
#
# COMPACT_ATOMS: atom_id res chain seq x y z
N MET A 1 59.57 -55.03 39.16
CA MET A 1 58.15 -55.24 38.78
C MET A 1 58.07 -55.17 37.26
N ARG A 2 58.06 -56.33 36.60
CA ARG A 2 56.93 -56.89 35.82
C ARG A 2 56.51 -55.95 34.66
N SER A 3 56.48 -56.33 33.39
CA SER A 3 56.69 -57.61 32.70
C SER A 3 56.81 -57.34 31.19
N ASN A 4 57.71 -58.06 30.52
CA ASN A 4 57.71 -58.31 29.07
C ASN A 4 56.38 -58.89 28.59
N PHE A 5 56.08 -58.83 27.29
CA PHE A 5 55.57 -59.92 26.42
C PHE A 5 55.48 -59.34 24.98
N LEU A 6 56.47 -59.59 24.12
CA LEU A 6 56.64 -60.76 23.23
C LEU A 6 55.88 -60.63 21.90
N ILE A 7 56.71 -60.58 20.86
CA ILE A 7 56.41 -60.72 19.43
C ILE A 7 55.92 -62.15 19.18
N ASN A 8 54.94 -62.34 18.29
CA ASN A 8 54.78 -63.58 17.56
C ASN A 8 54.39 -63.32 16.09
N PRO A 9 54.96 -64.06 15.12
CA PRO A 9 54.79 -63.83 13.69
C PRO A 9 53.69 -64.72 13.09
N LEU A 10 53.52 -64.61 11.77
CA LEU A 10 52.85 -65.55 10.86
C LEU A 10 51.33 -65.34 10.68
N LEU A 11 50.94 -64.74 9.55
CA LEU A 11 50.16 -65.47 8.55
C LEU A 11 50.18 -64.76 7.18
N VAL A 12 50.58 -65.55 6.20
CA VAL A 12 50.52 -65.32 4.75
C VAL A 12 49.06 -65.15 4.32
N LEU A 13 48.75 -64.23 3.39
CA LEU A 13 48.06 -64.56 2.13
C LEU A 13 47.86 -63.32 1.23
N PHE A 14 48.37 -63.45 0.01
CA PHE A 14 47.98 -62.78 -1.23
C PHE A 14 46.63 -62.06 -1.20
N ARG A 15 46.62 -60.75 -1.52
CA ARG A 15 45.46 -60.15 -2.19
C ARG A 15 45.88 -59.29 -3.38
N ILE A 16 45.37 -59.75 -4.51
CA ILE A 16 45.46 -59.25 -5.87
C ILE A 16 45.04 -57.79 -5.93
N THR A 17 45.89 -56.99 -6.56
CA THR A 17 45.62 -55.62 -6.98
C THR A 17 44.60 -55.66 -8.12
N ALA A 18 43.36 -55.22 -7.87
CA ALA A 18 42.39 -54.90 -8.91
C ALA A 18 42.11 -53.40 -8.84
N ILE A 19 42.80 -52.63 -9.67
CA ILE A 19 42.54 -51.20 -9.88
C ILE A 19 41.24 -51.11 -10.69
N ILE A 20 40.14 -50.81 -10.01
CA ILE A 20 38.87 -50.46 -10.65
C ILE A 20 38.95 -48.98 -11.02
N ALA A 21 39.16 -48.69 -12.30
CA ALA A 21 39.02 -47.36 -12.86
C ALA A 21 37.52 -47.02 -12.93
N THR A 22 37.02 -46.23 -11.97
CA THR A 22 35.70 -45.61 -12.06
C THR A 22 35.76 -44.45 -13.06
N VAL A 23 35.23 -44.67 -14.26
CA VAL A 23 34.98 -43.59 -15.22
C VAL A 23 33.93 -42.64 -14.66
N ASN A 24 34.33 -41.39 -14.44
CA ASN A 24 33.44 -40.27 -14.13
C ASN A 24 32.51 -40.03 -15.32
N SER A 25 31.24 -40.44 -15.21
CA SER A 25 30.19 -39.94 -16.08
C SER A 25 29.63 -38.66 -15.47
N CYS A 26 30.20 -37.52 -15.86
CA CYS A 26 29.52 -36.24 -15.66
C CYS A 26 28.37 -36.15 -16.67
N GLN A 27 27.14 -36.40 -16.22
CA GLN A 27 25.97 -35.95 -16.97
C GLN A 27 25.91 -34.43 -16.84
N ALA A 28 26.28 -33.73 -17.92
CA ALA A 28 26.00 -32.33 -18.08
C ALA A 28 24.47 -32.15 -18.17
N GLN A 29 23.85 -31.73 -17.07
CA GLN A 29 22.46 -31.29 -17.08
C GLN A 29 22.42 -29.92 -17.76
N THR A 30 21.77 -29.87 -18.92
CA THR A 30 21.35 -28.63 -19.57
C THR A 30 20.43 -27.86 -18.62
N PRO A 31 20.63 -26.55 -18.40
CA PRO A 31 19.69 -25.76 -17.61
C PRO A 31 18.40 -25.64 -18.40
N ASN A 32 17.36 -26.35 -17.94
CA ASN A 32 16.00 -26.15 -18.40
C ASN A 32 15.62 -24.72 -18.04
N ASN A 33 15.52 -23.86 -19.04
CA ASN A 33 14.98 -22.51 -18.89
C ASN A 33 13.45 -22.62 -18.78
N GLU A 34 12.98 -23.25 -17.71
CA GLU A 34 11.59 -23.17 -17.30
C GLU A 34 11.36 -21.74 -16.84
N LYS A 35 10.70 -20.95 -17.70
CA LYS A 35 9.97 -19.78 -17.25
C LYS A 35 9.00 -20.27 -16.18
N THR A 36 9.37 -20.12 -14.92
CA THR A 36 8.48 -20.32 -13.78
C THR A 36 7.37 -19.27 -13.90
N THR A 37 6.30 -19.60 -14.61
CA THR A 37 5.02 -18.90 -14.47
C THR A 37 4.58 -19.11 -13.03
N ARG A 38 4.86 -18.12 -12.17
CA ARG A 38 4.34 -18.05 -10.81
C ARG A 38 2.84 -18.35 -10.88
N ALA A 39 2.39 -19.36 -10.13
CA ALA A 39 0.96 -19.55 -9.91
C ALA A 39 0.35 -18.22 -9.41
N PRO A 40 -0.88 -17.88 -9.80
CA PRO A 40 -1.53 -16.66 -9.33
C PRO A 40 -1.47 -16.60 -7.79
N SER A 41 -0.95 -15.49 -7.25
CA SER A 41 -0.99 -15.24 -5.81
C SER A 41 -2.45 -15.28 -5.38
N THR A 42 -2.80 -16.13 -4.41
CA THR A 42 -4.15 -16.18 -3.82
C THR A 42 -4.37 -15.04 -2.81
N ARG A 43 -3.36 -14.20 -2.59
CA ARG A 43 -3.42 -13.09 -1.62
C ARG A 43 -4.08 -11.86 -2.26
N PRO A 44 -4.88 -11.11 -1.49
CA PRO A 44 -5.44 -9.85 -1.96
C PRO A 44 -4.32 -8.87 -2.31
N VAL A 45 -4.52 -8.10 -3.38
CA VAL A 45 -3.60 -7.04 -3.77
C VAL A 45 -3.56 -6.00 -2.65
N GLY A 46 -2.37 -5.59 -2.23
CA GLY A 46 -2.18 -4.62 -1.15
C GLY A 46 -2.17 -5.21 0.27
N GLY A 47 -2.40 -6.52 0.41
CA GLY A 47 -2.46 -7.20 1.70
C GLY A 47 -3.79 -6.99 2.44
N GLU A 48 -3.77 -7.18 3.76
CA GLU A 48 -4.95 -6.92 4.61
C GLU A 48 -5.31 -5.43 4.60
N CYS A 49 -6.62 -5.14 4.58
CA CYS A 49 -7.16 -3.79 4.43
C CYS A 49 -8.32 -3.59 5.39
N GLU A 50 -8.04 -3.18 6.62
CA GLU A 50 -9.05 -3.06 7.67
C GLU A 50 -10.07 -1.95 7.37
N GLY A 51 -11.33 -2.33 7.24
CA GLY A 51 -12.45 -1.41 7.01
C GLY A 51 -12.55 -0.91 5.57
N CYS A 52 -11.78 -1.45 4.63
CA CYS A 52 -11.84 -1.03 3.24
C CYS A 52 -13.17 -1.38 2.58
N ASP A 53 -13.84 -2.42 3.07
CA ASP A 53 -15.21 -2.80 2.72
C ASP A 53 -16.23 -1.67 3.01
N LEU A 54 -15.96 -0.79 3.98
CA LEU A 54 -16.84 0.34 4.31
C LEU A 54 -16.91 1.39 3.20
N MET A 55 -16.01 1.34 2.21
CA MET A 55 -16.14 2.16 1.00
C MET A 55 -17.39 1.81 0.19
N TRP A 56 -17.96 0.61 0.35
CA TRP A 56 -19.15 0.18 -0.37
C TRP A 56 -20.45 0.62 0.32
N VAL A 57 -20.39 0.97 1.60
CA VAL A 57 -21.55 1.47 2.35
C VAL A 57 -21.89 2.86 1.83
N GLY A 58 -23.07 3.04 1.23
CA GLY A 58 -23.54 4.35 0.75
C GLY A 58 -22.80 4.91 -0.47
N ILE A 59 -22.04 4.08 -1.18
CA ILE A 59 -21.40 4.48 -2.45
C ILE A 59 -22.47 4.95 -3.46
N PRO A 60 -22.29 6.09 -4.14
CA PRO A 60 -23.28 6.58 -5.09
C PRO A 60 -23.21 5.79 -6.41
N ALA A 61 -24.37 5.67 -7.08
CA ALA A 61 -24.45 4.98 -8.37
C ALA A 61 -23.60 5.63 -9.47
N GLN A 62 -23.37 6.93 -9.36
CA GLN A 62 -22.46 7.70 -10.21
C GLN A 62 -21.45 8.42 -9.31
N ILE A 63 -20.17 8.30 -9.65
CA ILE A 63 -19.06 8.94 -8.96
C ILE A 63 -18.35 9.80 -10.00
N ASP A 64 -18.24 11.10 -9.73
CA ASP A 64 -17.53 12.05 -10.56
C ASP A 64 -16.03 12.09 -10.21
N SER A 65 -15.22 12.68 -11.09
CA SER A 65 -13.82 12.96 -10.78
C SER A 65 -13.65 14.10 -9.77
N ARG A 66 -14.73 14.80 -9.44
CA ARG A 66 -14.77 15.82 -8.40
C ARG A 66 -15.78 15.44 -7.34
N ASP A 67 -15.36 15.54 -6.09
CA ASP A 67 -16.26 15.50 -4.95
C ASP A 67 -16.18 16.80 -4.14
N THR A 68 -17.33 17.26 -3.65
CA THR A 68 -17.46 18.38 -2.72
C THR A 68 -18.15 17.86 -1.46
N SER A 69 -17.32 17.54 -0.47
CA SER A 69 -17.73 16.87 0.77
C SER A 69 -18.68 17.74 1.60
N ALA A 70 -19.37 17.11 2.56
CA ALA A 70 -20.14 17.84 3.58
C ALA A 70 -19.27 18.90 4.29
N GLY A 71 -18.01 18.56 4.59
CA GLY A 71 -17.01 19.43 5.20
C GLY A 71 -16.78 20.73 4.41
N TRP A 72 -16.92 20.72 3.08
CA TRP A 72 -16.84 21.95 2.29
C TRP A 72 -17.89 23.01 2.69
N LYS A 73 -19.00 22.62 3.30
CA LYS A 73 -20.06 23.52 3.79
C LYS A 73 -19.97 23.80 5.29
N GLU A 74 -19.09 23.12 6.01
CA GLU A 74 -18.94 23.23 7.45
C GLU A 74 -17.86 24.23 7.86
N ALA A 75 -17.77 24.55 9.15
CA ALA A 75 -16.68 25.38 9.66
C ALA A 75 -15.33 24.66 9.52
N GLY A 76 -14.25 25.41 9.32
CA GLY A 76 -12.88 24.85 9.21
C GLY A 76 -12.10 25.45 8.04
N GLN A 77 -10.80 25.17 8.01
CA GLN A 77 -9.92 25.62 6.94
C GLN A 77 -10.26 24.86 5.66
N LYS A 78 -10.72 25.55 4.61
CA LYS A 78 -11.04 24.91 3.32
C LYS A 78 -9.79 24.32 2.68
N LEU A 79 -9.93 23.13 2.13
CA LEU A 79 -8.87 22.35 1.51
C LEU A 79 -9.36 21.79 0.16
N ILE A 80 -8.58 22.02 -0.88
CA ILE A 80 -8.72 21.38 -2.19
C ILE A 80 -7.51 20.48 -2.40
N ILE A 81 -7.77 19.20 -2.61
CA ILE A 81 -6.76 18.23 -3.03
C ILE A 81 -7.08 17.86 -4.47
N SER A 82 -6.09 17.92 -5.34
CA SER A 82 -6.27 17.53 -6.75
C SER A 82 -5.04 16.80 -7.25
N GLY A 83 -5.21 15.97 -8.27
CA GLY A 83 -4.08 15.32 -8.90
C GLY A 83 -4.52 14.37 -9.98
N ARG A 84 -3.58 13.55 -10.42
CA ARG A 84 -3.77 12.55 -11.46
C ARG A 84 -3.36 11.17 -10.96
N ILE A 85 -4.17 10.19 -11.30
CA ILE A 85 -3.89 8.78 -11.08
C ILE A 85 -3.21 8.25 -12.35
N PHE A 86 -2.07 7.61 -12.16
CA PHE A 86 -1.26 6.98 -13.19
C PHE A 86 -1.25 5.47 -13.00
N MET A 87 -1.09 4.76 -14.11
CA MET A 87 -0.77 3.33 -14.12
C MET A 87 0.61 3.08 -13.48
N LYS A 88 0.98 1.82 -13.30
CA LYS A 88 2.25 1.39 -12.68
C LYS A 88 3.51 1.96 -13.34
N ASP A 89 3.42 2.41 -14.58
CA ASP A 89 4.54 3.08 -15.29
C ASP A 89 4.78 4.52 -14.82
N GLY A 90 3.90 5.09 -13.98
CA GLY A 90 3.97 6.45 -13.46
C GLY A 90 3.74 7.53 -14.52
N ARG A 91 3.22 7.19 -15.71
CA ARG A 91 3.09 8.10 -16.85
C ARG A 91 1.75 8.00 -17.54
N THR A 92 1.26 6.79 -17.76
CA THR A 92 -0.02 6.54 -18.44
C THR A 92 -1.15 6.89 -17.48
N PRO A 93 -2.11 7.75 -17.85
CA PRO A 93 -3.28 8.01 -17.02
C PRO A 93 -4.09 6.74 -16.72
N ALA A 94 -4.60 6.64 -15.49
CA ALA A 94 -5.44 5.53 -15.04
C ALA A 94 -6.90 5.98 -14.88
N PRO A 95 -7.75 5.76 -15.89
CA PRO A 95 -9.16 6.16 -15.83
C PRO A 95 -10.03 5.18 -15.05
N GLY A 96 -11.09 5.68 -14.44
CA GLY A 96 -12.11 4.84 -13.78
C GLY A 96 -11.68 4.25 -12.43
N THR A 97 -10.55 4.67 -11.88
CA THR A 97 -10.09 4.27 -10.54
C THR A 97 -10.89 5.03 -9.49
N ILE A 98 -11.49 4.31 -8.55
CA ILE A 98 -12.20 4.90 -7.42
C ILE A 98 -11.20 5.14 -6.29
N VAL A 99 -11.21 6.35 -5.75
CA VAL A 99 -10.55 6.70 -4.49
C VAL A 99 -11.64 7.05 -3.48
N TYR A 100 -11.69 6.28 -2.40
CA TYR A 100 -12.49 6.57 -1.23
C TYR A 100 -11.63 7.29 -0.20
N TYR A 101 -12.14 8.38 0.36
CA TYR A 101 -11.45 9.15 1.38
C TYR A 101 -12.32 9.33 2.61
N TYR A 102 -11.68 9.45 3.78
CA TYR A 102 -12.34 9.83 5.03
C TYR A 102 -11.35 10.51 5.98
N HIS A 103 -11.86 11.39 6.84
CA HIS A 103 -11.03 12.12 7.81
C HIS A 103 -11.87 12.68 8.97
N THR A 104 -11.17 13.25 9.97
CA THR A 104 -11.79 13.93 11.12
C THR A 104 -12.36 15.29 10.77
N ASP A 105 -13.33 15.74 11.56
CA ASP A 105 -13.87 17.10 11.49
C ASP A 105 -12.91 18.18 12.03
N ASN A 106 -13.39 19.42 12.07
CA ASN A 106 -12.64 20.57 12.58
C ASN A 106 -12.39 20.54 14.11
N GLN A 107 -12.91 19.53 14.81
CA GLN A 107 -12.65 19.27 16.23
C GLN A 107 -11.76 18.04 16.43
N GLY A 108 -11.36 17.37 15.34
CA GLY A 108 -10.52 16.18 15.38
C GLY A 108 -11.28 14.88 15.67
N TYR A 109 -12.58 14.82 15.37
CA TYR A 109 -13.39 13.60 15.58
C TYR A 109 -13.95 13.02 14.28
N TYR A 110 -14.08 11.68 14.24
CA TYR A 110 -14.97 10.99 13.31
C TYR A 110 -16.41 11.14 13.78
N SER A 111 -16.97 12.34 13.58
CA SER A 111 -18.32 12.64 14.05
C SER A 111 -19.39 12.01 13.17
N PRO A 112 -20.53 11.59 13.76
CA PRO A 112 -21.65 11.04 13.00
C PRO A 112 -22.43 12.14 12.27
N ALA A 113 -23.26 11.74 11.30
CA ALA A 113 -24.30 12.58 10.73
C ALA A 113 -25.63 11.83 10.68
N ALA A 114 -26.74 12.55 10.58
CA ALA A 114 -28.06 11.94 10.44
C ALA A 114 -28.11 11.02 9.21
N GLY A 115 -28.54 9.77 9.41
CA GLY A 115 -28.60 8.77 8.35
C GLY A 115 -27.26 8.07 8.06
N LEU A 116 -26.18 8.36 8.80
CA LEU A 116 -24.93 7.60 8.70
C LEU A 116 -25.12 6.20 9.34
N PRO A 117 -24.91 5.11 8.60
CA PRO A 117 -25.04 3.76 9.16
C PRO A 117 -24.04 3.48 10.29
N PRO A 118 -24.42 2.72 11.34
CA PRO A 118 -23.54 2.42 12.48
C PRO A 118 -22.18 1.80 12.09
N GLU A 119 -22.17 0.93 11.09
CA GLU A 119 -20.98 0.21 10.61
C GLU A 119 -19.89 1.16 10.08
N VAL A 120 -20.26 2.35 9.61
CA VAL A 120 -19.31 3.33 9.05
C VAL A 120 -19.03 4.50 9.99
N MET A 121 -19.49 4.43 11.24
CA MET A 121 -19.18 5.46 12.25
C MET A 121 -17.67 5.64 12.46
N ARG A 122 -16.86 4.57 12.31
CA ARG A 122 -15.40 4.66 12.41
C ARG A 122 -14.73 5.50 11.31
N HIS A 123 -15.43 5.80 10.22
CA HIS A 123 -14.97 6.71 9.16
C HIS A 123 -15.63 8.10 9.25
N GLY A 124 -16.55 8.30 10.19
CA GLY A 124 -17.27 9.56 10.37
C GLY A 124 -18.14 9.94 9.17
N HIS A 125 -18.67 11.16 9.20
CA HIS A 125 -19.50 11.71 8.13
C HIS A 125 -18.68 12.41 7.03
N LEU A 126 -17.45 12.82 7.34
CA LEU A 126 -16.53 13.44 6.38
C LEU A 126 -15.79 12.38 5.58
N ARG A 127 -16.54 11.74 4.70
CA ARG A 127 -16.09 10.71 3.77
C ARG A 127 -16.71 10.93 2.40
N GLY A 128 -16.07 10.40 1.37
CA GLY A 128 -16.57 10.52 0.02
C GLY A 128 -15.80 9.68 -0.98
N TRP A 129 -16.19 9.83 -2.25
CA TRP A 129 -15.61 9.09 -3.36
C TRP A 129 -15.32 10.02 -4.52
N VAL A 130 -14.19 9.80 -5.18
CA VAL A 130 -13.90 10.33 -6.50
C VAL A 130 -13.55 9.18 -7.43
N LYS A 131 -13.89 9.31 -8.70
CA LYS A 131 -13.53 8.33 -9.73
C LYS A 131 -12.77 9.05 -10.84
N SER A 132 -11.54 8.64 -11.11
CA SER A 132 -10.69 9.33 -12.06
C SER A 132 -11.33 9.40 -13.46
N ASP A 133 -11.17 10.56 -14.10
CA ASP A 133 -11.63 10.78 -15.47
C ASP A 133 -10.74 10.08 -16.51
N LYS A 134 -10.99 10.32 -17.80
CA LYS A 134 -10.25 9.69 -18.92
C LYS A 134 -8.77 10.04 -18.91
N GLU A 135 -8.43 11.22 -18.38
CA GLU A 135 -7.08 11.73 -18.23
C GLU A 135 -6.51 11.44 -16.84
N GLY A 136 -7.19 10.61 -16.04
CA GLY A 136 -6.77 10.19 -14.70
C GLY A 136 -6.98 11.24 -13.62
N ASN A 137 -7.59 12.40 -13.91
CA ASN A 137 -7.68 13.48 -12.93
C ASN A 137 -8.73 13.18 -11.86
N TYR A 138 -8.49 13.70 -10.66
CA TYR A 138 -9.46 13.75 -9.57
C TYR A 138 -9.32 15.01 -8.72
N SER A 139 -10.37 15.36 -7.97
CA SER A 139 -10.35 16.47 -7.02
C SER A 139 -11.31 16.28 -5.85
N ILE A 140 -10.84 16.58 -4.63
CA ILE A 140 -11.58 16.51 -3.39
C ILE A 140 -11.65 17.91 -2.79
N PHE A 141 -12.86 18.40 -2.56
CA PHE A 141 -13.14 19.69 -1.91
C PHE A 141 -13.69 19.40 -0.53
N THR A 142 -12.92 19.71 0.51
CA THR A 142 -13.27 19.44 1.91
C THR A 142 -12.71 20.50 2.85
N ILE A 143 -12.70 20.24 4.15
CA ILE A 143 -11.89 20.98 5.12
C ILE A 143 -10.60 20.22 5.43
N ARG A 144 -9.55 20.95 5.79
CA ARG A 144 -8.37 20.35 6.40
C ARG A 144 -8.76 19.74 7.74
N PRO A 145 -8.52 18.43 7.96
CA PRO A 145 -8.76 17.79 9.24
C PRO A 145 -7.88 18.42 10.33
N VAL A 146 -8.29 18.23 11.58
CA VAL A 146 -7.51 18.62 12.76
C VAL A 146 -7.00 17.34 13.45
N PRO A 147 -5.81 17.36 14.08
CA PRO A 147 -5.33 16.23 14.89
C PRO A 147 -6.35 15.77 15.93
N TYR A 148 -6.30 14.48 16.28
CA TYR A 148 -7.12 13.96 17.38
C TYR A 148 -6.81 14.73 18.67
N PRO A 149 -7.82 15.07 19.49
CA PRO A 149 -7.59 15.78 20.73
C PRO A 149 -6.68 15.00 21.68
N LYS A 150 -5.64 15.68 22.19
CA LYS A 150 -4.64 15.14 23.11
C LYS A 150 -3.69 14.09 22.51
N GLU A 151 -3.63 13.99 21.19
CA GLU A 151 -2.66 13.14 20.50
C GLU A 151 -1.71 13.97 19.64
N ASP A 152 -0.47 13.50 19.53
CA ASP A 152 0.57 14.11 18.69
C ASP A 152 0.67 13.39 17.33
N ILE A 153 -0.48 13.16 16.71
CA ILE A 153 -0.59 12.58 15.36
C ILE A 153 -0.88 13.71 14.36
N PRO A 154 -0.17 13.79 13.22
CA PRO A 154 -0.46 14.79 12.18
C PRO A 154 -1.93 14.75 11.76
N ALA A 155 -2.48 15.90 11.37
CA ALA A 155 -3.76 15.90 10.65
C ALA A 155 -3.62 15.06 9.37
N HIS A 156 -4.59 14.19 9.11
CA HIS A 156 -4.51 13.26 7.99
C HIS A 156 -5.87 12.96 7.34
N LEU A 157 -5.81 12.56 6.07
CA LEU A 157 -6.92 11.89 5.38
C LEU A 157 -6.49 10.46 5.05
N HIS A 158 -7.37 9.50 5.29
CA HIS A 158 -7.16 8.13 4.85
C HIS A 158 -7.67 7.95 3.42
N LEU A 159 -6.99 7.09 2.64
CA LEU A 159 -7.37 6.77 1.26
C LEU A 159 -7.40 5.27 1.01
N PHE A 160 -8.49 4.82 0.40
CA PHE A 160 -8.60 3.49 -0.21
C PHE A 160 -8.76 3.62 -1.71
N VAL A 161 -8.20 2.65 -2.44
CA VAL A 161 -8.20 2.58 -3.89
C VAL A 161 -8.92 1.32 -4.35
N LYS A 162 -9.82 1.48 -5.31
CA LYS A 162 -10.43 0.38 -6.06
C LYS A 162 -10.21 0.59 -7.56
N GLU A 163 -9.35 -0.23 -8.13
CA GLU A 163 -9.13 -0.26 -9.57
C GLU A 163 -10.19 -1.09 -10.30
N PRO A 164 -10.49 -0.79 -11.58
CA PRO A 164 -11.38 -1.63 -12.38
C PRO A 164 -10.85 -3.06 -12.58
N SER A 165 -9.53 -3.23 -12.73
CA SER A 165 -8.91 -4.52 -13.06
C SER A 165 -8.46 -5.36 -11.86
N ILE A 166 -8.54 -4.83 -10.63
CA ILE A 166 -8.15 -5.54 -9.41
C ILE A 166 -9.43 -5.98 -8.70
N ALA A 167 -9.51 -7.21 -8.21
CA ALA A 167 -10.73 -7.74 -7.61
C ALA A 167 -11.11 -6.99 -6.31
N ASN A 168 -10.14 -6.76 -5.43
CA ASN A 168 -10.31 -6.11 -4.14
C ASN A 168 -9.89 -4.63 -4.14
N GLU A 169 -10.29 -3.92 -3.10
CA GLU A 169 -9.75 -2.63 -2.69
C GLU A 169 -8.51 -2.77 -1.80
N TYR A 170 -7.69 -1.72 -1.76
CA TYR A 170 -6.51 -1.65 -0.90
C TYR A 170 -6.25 -0.22 -0.42
N TYR A 171 -5.52 -0.05 0.68
CA TYR A 171 -5.12 1.27 1.18
C TYR A 171 -3.82 1.74 0.53
N ILE A 172 -3.71 3.05 0.41
CA ILE A 172 -2.45 3.75 0.11
C ILE A 172 -2.04 4.62 1.30
N ASP A 173 -0.88 5.26 1.22
CA ASP A 173 -0.41 6.15 2.28
C ASP A 173 -1.48 7.21 2.62
N GLU A 174 -1.65 7.47 3.91
CA GLU A 174 -2.46 8.58 4.41
C GLU A 174 -1.90 9.91 3.91
N LEU A 175 -2.81 10.85 3.63
CA LEU A 175 -2.44 12.19 3.25
C LEU A 175 -2.19 13.05 4.48
N VAL A 176 -0.93 13.37 4.75
CA VAL A 176 -0.50 14.29 5.81
C VAL A 176 0.02 15.59 5.21
N PHE A 177 0.26 16.60 6.05
CA PHE A 177 0.65 17.93 5.58
C PHE A 177 2.09 18.28 5.97
N ASP A 178 2.87 18.77 5.02
CA ASP A 178 4.30 19.11 5.19
C ASP A 178 4.53 20.18 6.26
N ASP A 179 3.53 21.05 6.49
CA ASP A 179 3.52 22.13 7.46
C ASP A 179 2.92 21.74 8.83
N ASP A 180 2.52 20.48 9.01
CA ASP A 180 1.99 20.00 10.28
C ASP A 180 3.10 19.86 11.33
N LYS A 181 2.89 20.50 12.50
CA LYS A 181 3.86 20.48 13.60
C LYS A 181 4.14 19.08 14.17
N PHE A 182 3.21 18.14 13.99
CA PHE A 182 3.37 16.75 14.45
C PHE A 182 4.01 15.86 13.38
N LEU A 183 4.25 16.36 12.16
CA LEU A 183 4.93 15.63 11.10
C LEU A 183 6.45 15.61 11.34
N THR A 184 6.87 14.75 12.27
CA THR A 184 8.28 14.57 12.65
C THR A 184 9.10 13.83 11.58
N THR A 185 10.43 13.88 11.68
CA THR A 185 11.33 13.10 10.83
C THR A 185 11.06 11.60 10.90
N SER A 186 10.74 11.06 12.08
CA SER A 186 10.41 9.65 12.24
C SER A 186 9.07 9.29 11.59
N HIS A 187 8.10 10.20 11.60
CA HIS A 187 6.86 10.00 10.84
C HIS A 187 7.12 9.95 9.34
N ARG A 188 7.95 10.87 8.81
CA ARG A 188 8.32 10.90 7.39
C ARG A 188 9.04 9.61 6.96
N ALA A 189 9.92 9.09 7.80
CA ALA A 189 10.68 7.87 7.53
C ALA A 189 9.83 6.57 7.56
N ARG A 190 8.62 6.62 8.14
CA ARG A 190 7.70 5.47 8.22
C ARG A 190 6.71 5.39 7.06
N GLN A 191 6.72 6.35 6.14
CA GLN A 191 5.89 6.26 4.95
C GLN A 191 6.24 4.98 4.17
N GLU A 192 5.22 4.16 3.89
CA GLU A 192 5.38 3.00 3.03
C GLU A 192 5.53 3.40 1.56
N HIS A 193 5.14 4.64 1.25
CA HIS A 193 5.10 5.19 -0.09
C HIS A 193 4.22 4.37 -1.03
N ARG A 194 3.13 3.80 -0.49
CA ARG A 194 2.10 3.11 -1.27
C ARG A 194 1.40 4.13 -2.15
N GLY A 195 1.48 3.96 -3.46
CA GLY A 195 0.91 4.90 -4.42
C GLY A 195 1.68 6.22 -4.60
N GLY A 196 2.80 6.42 -3.90
CA GLY A 196 3.53 7.69 -3.86
C GLY A 196 3.71 8.21 -2.44
N SER A 197 4.25 9.42 -2.28
CA SER A 197 4.32 10.06 -0.95
C SER A 197 2.98 10.68 -0.58
N GLY A 198 2.47 10.34 0.59
CA GLY A 198 1.28 10.95 1.19
C GLY A 198 1.55 12.32 1.84
N ILE A 199 2.78 12.84 1.80
CA ILE A 199 3.09 14.16 2.38
C ILE A 199 2.77 15.27 1.37
N MET A 200 1.73 16.04 1.66
CA MET A 200 1.26 17.13 0.81
C MET A 200 1.89 18.47 1.19
N LYS A 201 2.35 19.20 0.18
CA LYS A 201 2.67 20.63 0.31
C LYS A 201 1.44 21.47 0.01
N VAL A 202 1.09 22.32 0.95
CA VAL A 202 -0.09 23.17 0.85
C VAL A 202 0.29 24.58 0.43
N ARG A 203 -0.52 25.19 -0.43
CA ARG A 203 -0.45 26.62 -0.77
C ARG A 203 -1.76 27.30 -0.40
N ASN A 204 -1.69 28.49 0.18
CA ASN A 204 -2.87 29.32 0.42
C ASN A 204 -3.22 30.12 -0.84
N ASN A 205 -4.47 30.06 -1.26
CA ASN A 205 -5.04 30.85 -2.35
C ASN A 205 -6.37 31.44 -1.89
N GLY A 206 -6.39 32.74 -1.56
CA GLY A 206 -7.62 33.43 -1.16
C GLY A 206 -8.32 32.83 0.07
N GLY A 207 -7.55 32.32 1.05
CA GLY A 207 -8.10 31.67 2.24
C GLY A 207 -8.45 30.18 2.06
N VAL A 208 -8.27 29.62 0.86
CA VAL A 208 -8.40 28.18 0.59
C VAL A 208 -7.01 27.56 0.52
N GLN A 209 -6.81 26.44 1.21
CA GLN A 209 -5.61 25.62 1.09
C GLN A 209 -5.73 24.71 -0.13
N VAL A 210 -4.69 24.66 -0.96
CA VAL A 210 -4.63 23.85 -2.17
C VAL A 210 -3.40 22.96 -2.13
N ALA A 211 -3.59 21.67 -2.39
CA ALA A 211 -2.54 20.67 -2.47
C ALA A 211 -2.67 19.84 -3.75
N THR A 212 -1.52 19.37 -4.24
CA THR A 212 -1.46 18.39 -5.33
C THR A 212 -1.01 17.04 -4.79
N HIS A 213 -1.70 15.97 -5.17
CA HIS A 213 -1.32 14.60 -4.83
C HIS A 213 -1.62 13.68 -6.02
N ASP A 214 -0.57 13.21 -6.67
CA ASP A 214 -0.67 12.22 -7.74
C ASP A 214 -0.55 10.82 -7.16
N ILE A 215 -1.23 9.85 -7.76
CA ILE A 215 -1.24 8.45 -7.32
C ILE A 215 -0.64 7.59 -8.43
N ILE A 216 0.33 6.74 -8.10
CA ILE A 216 0.90 5.75 -9.03
C ILE A 216 0.41 4.36 -8.61
N LEU A 217 -0.50 3.77 -9.39
CA LEU A 217 -1.08 2.46 -9.06
C LEU A 217 0.00 1.36 -9.03
N GLY A 218 -0.07 0.47 -8.05
CA GLY A 218 0.90 -0.61 -7.88
C GLY A 218 2.28 -0.21 -7.36
N LEU A 219 2.57 1.09 -7.19
CA LEU A 219 3.82 1.53 -6.57
C LEU A 219 3.82 1.15 -5.08
N ASN A 220 4.78 0.30 -4.70
CA ASN A 220 4.93 -0.25 -3.35
C ASN A 220 3.68 -0.97 -2.82
N ILE A 221 2.81 -1.48 -3.69
CA ILE A 221 1.64 -2.28 -3.31
C ILE A 221 2.03 -3.77 -3.32
N PRO A 222 1.95 -4.47 -2.17
CA PRO A 222 2.22 -5.91 -2.11
C PRO A 222 1.29 -6.72 -3.04
N ASP A 223 1.80 -7.84 -3.56
CA ASP A 223 1.04 -8.78 -4.39
C ASP A 223 0.37 -8.15 -5.64
N TYR A 224 0.83 -6.96 -6.05
CA TYR A 224 0.31 -6.26 -7.22
C TYR A 224 0.72 -6.97 -8.51
N PRO A 225 -0.19 -7.17 -9.48
CA PRO A 225 0.13 -7.91 -10.69
C PRO A 225 1.24 -7.22 -11.49
N ASP A 226 2.23 -8.01 -11.90
CA ASP A 226 3.19 -7.62 -12.93
C ASP A 226 2.49 -7.74 -14.27
N LYS A 227 2.11 -6.61 -14.86
CA LYS A 227 1.67 -6.56 -16.25
C LYS A 227 2.87 -6.72 -17.18
#